data_AF-E3UKH7-F1
#
_entry.id   AF-E3UKH7-F1
#
_cell.length_a   1.000
_cell.length_b   1.000
_cell.length_c   1.000
_cell.angle_alpha   90.00
_cell.angle_beta   90.00
_cell.angle_gamma   90.00
#
_symmetry.space_group_name_H-M   'P 1'
#
loop_
_entity.id
_entity.type
_entity.pdbx_description
1 polymer ?
#
loop_
_entity_poly.entity_id
_entity_poly.type
_entity_poly.pdbx_seq_one_letter_code
_entity_poly.pdbx_strand_id
1 'polypeptide(L)'
;VSAEEAAKDYTEKLKQAFGSNDFKFDLLLLGMGPDGHTCSLFPDHPLLKETSLQVAPITDSPKPPPERVTLTYPVINNARNCIFAISGAGKAEMIKRI
;
A
#
# COMPACT_ATOMS: atom_id res chain seq x y z
N VAL A 1 -19.86 -2.03 -4.03
CA VAL A 1 -18.86 -1.03 -4.47
C VAL A 1 -17.65 -1.80 -4.91
N SER A 2 -17.21 -1.64 -6.15
CA SER A 2 -16.02 -2.35 -6.64
C SER A 2 -14.75 -1.79 -6.00
N ALA A 3 -13.64 -2.54 -6.06
CA ALA A 3 -12.34 -2.04 -5.64
C ALA A 3 -11.94 -0.76 -6.42
N GLU A 4 -12.24 -0.71 -7.73
CA GLU A 4 -11.96 0.46 -8.57
C GLU A 4 -12.72 1.71 -8.12
N GLU A 5 -14.01 1.57 -7.82
CA GLU A 5 -14.85 2.66 -7.33
C GLU A 5 -14.36 3.15 -5.97
N ALA A 6 -14.02 2.23 -5.07
CA ALA A 6 -13.52 2.55 -3.74
C ALA A 6 -12.13 3.23 -3.79
N ALA A 7 -11.23 2.81 -4.69
CA ALA A 7 -9.92 3.44 -4.86
C ALA A 7 -10.03 4.89 -5.38
N LYS A 8 -10.95 5.13 -6.32
CA LYS A 8 -11.24 6.49 -6.82
C LYS A 8 -11.83 7.37 -5.73
N ASP A 9 -12.85 6.88 -5.02
CA ASP A 9 -13.46 7.59 -3.89
C ASP A 9 -12.41 7.94 -2.80
N TYR A 10 -11.54 7.00 -2.44
CA TYR A 10 -10.49 7.23 -1.46
C TYR A 10 -9.46 8.27 -1.94
N THR A 11 -9.11 8.24 -3.23
CA THR A 11 -8.23 9.26 -3.82
C THR A 11 -8.84 10.66 -3.69
N GLU A 12 -10.12 10.83 -4.00
CA GLU A 12 -10.79 12.14 -3.87
C GLU A 12 -10.87 12.60 -2.41
N LYS A 13 -11.10 11.68 -1.46
CA LYS A 13 -11.06 12.00 -0.02
C LYS A 13 -9.68 12.46 0.43
N LEU A 14 -8.61 11.84 -0.07
CA LEU A 14 -7.25 12.30 0.22
C LEU A 14 -7.00 13.69 -0.37
N LYS A 15 -7.43 13.97 -1.61
CA LYS A 15 -7.33 15.32 -2.19
C LYS A 15 -8.02 16.38 -1.34
N GLN A 16 -9.22 16.08 -0.85
CA GLN A 16 -9.96 16.99 0.02
C GLN A 16 -9.24 17.20 1.36
N ALA A 17 -8.72 16.13 1.97
CA ALA A 17 -8.04 16.21 3.26
C ALA A 17 -6.70 16.97 3.18
N PHE A 18 -5.94 16.79 2.11
CA PHE A 18 -4.64 17.45 1.91
C PHE A 18 -4.73 18.81 1.19
N GLY A 19 -5.88 19.12 0.57
CA GLY A 19 -6.04 20.32 -0.26
C GLY A 19 -5.16 20.33 -1.51
N SER A 20 -4.58 19.19 -1.91
CA SER A 20 -3.68 19.06 -3.05
C SER A 20 -3.63 17.62 -3.56
N ASN A 21 -2.92 17.37 -4.66
CA ASN A 21 -2.63 16.02 -5.17
C ASN A 21 -1.29 15.46 -4.64
N ASP A 22 -0.59 16.21 -3.80
CA ASP A 22 0.67 15.81 -3.18
C ASP A 22 0.40 15.29 -1.76
N PHE A 23 0.22 13.98 -1.66
CA PHE A 23 -0.10 13.33 -0.39
C PHE A 23 1.18 13.03 0.38
N LYS A 24 1.62 13.98 1.19
CA LYS A 24 2.78 13.85 2.05
C LYS A 24 2.38 13.56 3.50
N PHE A 25 2.33 12.28 3.84
CA PHE A 25 2.08 11.84 5.21
C PHE A 25 3.30 12.10 6.09
N ASP A 26 3.12 12.61 7.31
CA ASP A 26 4.23 12.69 8.28
C ASP A 26 4.67 11.31 8.77
N LEU A 27 3.74 10.36 8.85
CA LEU A 27 3.98 8.99 9.28
C LEU A 27 3.00 8.03 8.60
N LEU A 28 3.52 6.93 8.05
CA LEU A 28 2.75 5.74 7.69
C LEU A 28 3.13 4.60 8.64
N LEU A 29 2.12 3.99 9.28
CA LEU A 29 2.28 2.74 10.02
C LEU A 29 2.00 1.56 9.10
N LEU A 30 3.01 0.73 8.89
CA LEU A 30 2.98 -0.37 7.92
C LEU A 30 3.21 -1.72 8.61
N GLY A 31 2.60 -2.75 8.06
CA GLY A 31 2.89 -4.14 8.40
C GLY A 31 3.72 -4.81 7.29
N MET A 32 4.13 -6.06 7.52
CA MET A 32 4.80 -6.86 6.50
C MET A 32 4.31 -8.32 6.52
N GLY A 33 4.01 -8.87 5.35
CA GLY A 33 3.75 -10.29 5.10
C GLY A 33 4.98 -11.17 5.30
N PRO A 34 4.83 -12.51 5.49
CA PRO A 34 5.99 -13.41 5.54
C PRO A 34 6.74 -13.50 4.20
N ASP A 35 6.06 -13.11 3.12
CA ASP A 35 6.52 -12.90 1.75
C ASP A 35 7.07 -11.49 1.51
N GLY A 36 7.05 -10.59 2.51
CA GLY A 36 7.60 -9.23 2.38
C GLY A 36 6.60 -8.18 1.87
N HIS A 37 5.36 -8.55 1.51
CA HIS A 37 4.38 -7.55 1.07
C HIS A 37 4.07 -6.53 2.17
N THR A 38 3.88 -5.27 1.79
CA THR A 38 3.29 -4.22 2.63
C THR A 38 2.06 -3.67 1.93
N CYS A 39 1.14 -3.05 2.68
CA CYS A 39 -0.18 -2.69 2.18
C CYS A 39 -0.82 -3.88 1.43
N SER A 40 -1.27 -3.69 0.18
CA SER A 40 -1.64 -4.79 -0.72
C SER A 40 -0.67 -4.90 -1.93
N LEU A 41 0.59 -4.55 -1.71
CA LEU A 41 1.66 -4.59 -2.71
C LEU A 41 2.45 -5.89 -2.56
N PHE A 42 2.03 -6.91 -3.29
CA PHE A 42 2.58 -8.27 -3.20
C PHE A 42 3.81 -8.47 -4.11
N PRO A 43 4.80 -9.29 -3.68
CA PRO A 43 5.91 -9.68 -4.53
C PRO A 43 5.44 -10.20 -5.90
N ASP A 44 6.19 -9.84 -6.95
CA ASP A 44 5.95 -10.22 -8.35
C ASP A 44 4.61 -9.77 -8.95
N HIS A 45 3.76 -9.09 -8.19
CA HIS A 45 2.48 -8.59 -8.67
C HIS A 45 2.67 -7.38 -9.61
N PRO A 46 1.94 -7.28 -10.73
CA PRO A 46 2.06 -6.15 -11.67
C PRO A 46 1.86 -4.78 -11.02
N LEU A 47 1.04 -4.71 -9.96
CA LEU A 47 0.74 -3.50 -9.20
C LEU A 47 2.00 -2.83 -8.58
N LEU A 48 3.09 -3.58 -8.38
CA LEU A 48 4.36 -2.99 -7.93
C LEU A 48 4.95 -1.97 -8.92
N LYS A 49 4.54 -2.01 -10.18
CA LYS A 49 4.99 -1.11 -11.26
C LYS A 49 4.10 0.12 -11.41
N GLU A 50 3.03 0.26 -10.61
CA GLU A 50 2.14 1.41 -10.67
C GLU A 50 2.81 2.67 -10.12
N THR A 51 2.95 3.68 -10.98
CA THR A 51 3.59 4.97 -10.63
C THR A 51 2.68 6.19 -10.87
N SER A 52 1.52 5.98 -11.46
CA SER A 52 0.58 7.01 -11.91
C SER A 52 -0.53 7.25 -10.88
N LEU A 53 -1.04 6.17 -10.28
CA LEU A 53 -2.09 6.21 -9.27
C LEU A 53 -1.49 6.36 -7.87
N GLN A 54 -2.09 7.20 -7.02
CA GLN A 54 -1.77 7.29 -5.59
C GLN A 54 -2.43 6.16 -4.77
N VAL A 55 -3.65 5.80 -5.15
CA VAL A 55 -4.44 4.73 -4.55
C VAL A 55 -4.88 3.82 -5.70
N ALA A 56 -4.66 2.53 -5.54
CA ALA A 56 -4.99 1.55 -6.57
C ALA A 56 -5.93 0.46 -6.03
N PRO A 57 -6.83 -0.04 -6.88
CA PRO A 57 -7.51 -1.30 -6.63
C PRO A 57 -6.57 -2.48 -6.87
N ILE A 58 -6.84 -3.58 -6.20
CA ILE A 58 -6.32 -4.91 -6.54
C ILE A 58 -7.52 -5.86 -6.49
N THR A 59 -7.72 -6.66 -7.54
CA THR A 59 -8.87 -7.59 -7.65
C THR A 59 -8.42 -9.06 -7.67
N ASP A 60 -7.12 -9.29 -7.77
CA ASP A 60 -6.46 -10.58 -7.92
C ASP A 60 -5.36 -10.79 -6.87
N SER A 61 -5.56 -10.26 -5.65
CA SER A 61 -4.60 -10.46 -4.55
C SER A 61 -4.31 -11.95 -4.35
N PRO A 62 -3.01 -12.36 -4.30
CA PRO A 62 -2.63 -13.76 -4.12
C PRO A 62 -2.98 -14.28 -2.72
N LYS A 63 -3.45 -13.41 -1.81
CA LYS A 63 -3.93 -13.77 -0.47
C LYS A 63 -5.37 -13.29 -0.26
N PRO A 64 -6.26 -14.12 0.31
CA PRO A 64 -7.65 -13.74 0.54
C PRO A 64 -7.77 -12.58 1.57
N PRO A 65 -8.78 -11.70 1.43
CA PRO A 65 -9.68 -11.58 0.27
C PRO A 65 -8.95 -11.06 -1.00
N PRO A 66 -9.44 -11.41 -2.21
CA PRO A 66 -8.79 -11.05 -3.48
C PRO A 66 -8.91 -9.56 -3.81
N GLU A 67 -10.04 -8.95 -3.43
CA GLU A 67 -10.31 -7.52 -3.65
C GLU A 67 -9.83 -6.65 -2.48
N ARG A 68 -9.01 -5.64 -2.76
CA ARG A 68 -8.51 -4.67 -1.78
C ARG A 68 -8.31 -3.29 -2.44
N VAL A 69 -8.14 -2.28 -1.60
CA VAL A 69 -7.70 -0.93 -1.97
C VAL A 69 -6.36 -0.67 -1.27
N THR A 70 -5.38 -0.10 -1.98
CA THR A 70 -4.04 0.10 -1.43
C THR A 70 -3.43 1.44 -1.82
N LEU A 71 -2.62 2.01 -0.92
CA LEU A 71 -1.67 3.04 -1.30
C LEU A 71 -0.58 2.41 -2.18
N THR A 72 -0.09 3.18 -3.15
CA THR A 72 0.98 2.77 -4.06
C THR A 72 2.33 3.32 -3.62
N TYR A 73 3.42 2.88 -4.25
CA TYR A 73 4.77 3.36 -3.93
C TYR A 73 4.96 4.87 -4.07
N PRO A 74 4.38 5.58 -5.06
CA PRO A 74 4.42 7.04 -5.09
C PRO A 74 3.99 7.70 -3.77
N VAL A 75 2.93 7.20 -3.11
CA VAL A 75 2.48 7.76 -1.82
C VAL A 75 3.37 7.30 -0.67
N ILE A 76 3.70 6.01 -0.63
CA ILE A 76 4.51 5.44 0.46
C ILE A 76 5.90 6.10 0.51
N ASN A 77 6.53 6.31 -0.65
CA ASN A 77 7.87 6.90 -0.74
C ASN A 77 7.86 8.43 -0.56
N ASN A 78 6.70 9.08 -0.68
CA ASN A 78 6.56 10.51 -0.41
C ASN A 78 6.33 10.82 1.07
N ALA A 79 5.98 9.82 1.89
CA ALA A 79 5.82 10.00 3.32
C ALA A 79 7.15 10.41 3.99
N ARG A 80 7.07 11.30 4.99
CA ARG A 80 8.24 11.73 5.77
C ARG A 80 8.83 10.57 6.56
N ASN A 81 7.99 9.70 7.12
CA ASN A 81 8.42 8.51 7.85
C ASN A 81 7.52 7.32 7.53
N CYS A 82 8.13 6.13 7.46
CA CYS A 82 7.43 4.85 7.42
C CYS A 82 7.91 4.01 8.61
N ILE A 83 7.00 3.64 9.51
CA ILE A 83 7.30 2.72 10.61
C ILE A 83 6.69 1.36 10.30
N PHE A 84 7.54 0.33 10.28
CA PHE A 84 7.12 -1.04 10.10
C PHE A 84 6.95 -1.74 11.45
N ALA A 85 5.70 -1.98 11.85
CA ALA A 85 5.37 -2.71 13.07
C ALA A 85 5.26 -4.22 12.76
N ILE A 86 6.36 -4.94 12.97
CA ILE A 86 6.51 -6.35 12.56
C ILE A 86 6.76 -7.23 13.78
N SER A 87 6.03 -8.34 13.88
CA SER A 87 6.21 -9.35 14.92
C SER A 87 6.00 -10.78 14.38
N GLY A 88 6.52 -11.76 15.10
CA GLY A 88 6.38 -13.19 14.79
C GLY A 88 7.52 -13.79 13.97
N ALA A 89 7.89 -15.02 14.31
CA ALA A 89 9.05 -15.71 13.72
C ALA A 89 8.94 -15.90 12.19
N GLY A 90 7.72 -16.02 11.65
CA GLY A 90 7.48 -16.19 10.21
C GLY A 90 7.89 -15.00 9.34
N LYS A 91 8.33 -13.88 9.93
CA LYS A 91 8.81 -12.69 9.22
C LYS A 91 10.33 -12.55 9.22
N ALA A 92 11.01 -13.30 10.10
CA ALA A 92 12.43 -13.08 10.40
C ALA A 92 13.32 -13.21 9.16
N GLU A 93 13.08 -14.22 8.33
CA GLU A 93 13.88 -14.42 7.11
C GLU A 93 13.70 -13.30 6.09
N MET A 94 12.50 -12.72 5.94
CA MET A 94 12.33 -11.56 5.06
C MET A 94 12.99 -10.30 5.62
N ILE A 95 12.90 -10.09 6.94
CA ILE A 95 13.60 -8.96 7.58
C ILE A 95 15.11 -9.02 7.33
N LYS A 96 15.72 -10.20 7.39
CA LYS A 96 17.16 -10.37 7.13
C LYS A 96 17.58 -10.06 5.69
N ARG A 97 16.65 -10.08 4.73
CA ARG A 97 16.93 -9.85 3.30
C ARG A 97 16.88 -8.38 2.90
N ILE A 98 16.27 -7.53 3.72
CA ILE A 98 16.15 -6.08 3.54
C ILE A 98 17.32 -5.41 4.28
#